data_AF-A0AAU1RA60-F1
#
_entry.id   AF-A0AAU1RA60-F1
#
_cell.length_a   1.000
_cell.length_b   1.000
_cell.length_c   1.000
_cell.angle_alpha   90.00
_cell.angle_beta   90.00
_cell.angle_gamma   90.00
#
_symmetry.space_group_name_H-M   'P 1'
#
loop_
_entity.id
_entity.type
_entity.pdbx_description
1 polymer ?
#
loop_
_entity_poly.entity_id
_entity_poly.type
_entity_poly.pdbx_seq_one_letter_code
_entity_poly.pdbx_strand_id
1 'polypeptide(L)'
;MDEEEDMRLARMTPEISRRTLAMLRGLAGLEPPEQVPEDAMVVADAILADYGTDGLRVLAMTLSAWATAQIENVAELSGRSNEAVLDAMELACLEANADE
;
A
#
# COMPACT_ATOMS: atom_id res chain seq x y z
N MET A 1 -11.37 -17.06 -7.00
CA MET A 1 -11.98 -16.88 -5.67
C MET A 1 -13.39 -17.41 -5.75
N ASP A 2 -13.93 -17.83 -4.62
CA ASP A 2 -15.33 -18.24 -4.54
C ASP A 2 -16.26 -17.00 -4.51
N GLU A 3 -17.48 -17.08 -5.02
CA GLU A 3 -18.42 -15.95 -5.07
C GLU A 3 -18.78 -15.45 -3.66
N GLU A 4 -18.84 -16.36 -2.67
CA GLU A 4 -19.05 -16.01 -1.27
C GLU A 4 -17.85 -15.24 -0.69
N GLU A 5 -16.63 -15.63 -1.07
CA GLU A 5 -15.40 -14.92 -0.69
C GLU A 5 -15.40 -13.50 -1.28
N ASP A 6 -15.72 -13.37 -2.57
CA ASP A 6 -15.79 -12.07 -3.26
C ASP A 6 -16.83 -11.15 -2.64
N MET A 7 -18.03 -11.67 -2.35
CA MET A 7 -19.08 -10.90 -1.69
C MET A 7 -18.67 -10.42 -0.29
N ARG A 8 -17.97 -11.26 0.48
CA ARG A 8 -17.49 -10.92 1.82
C ARG A 8 -16.44 -9.81 1.76
N LEU A 9 -15.45 -9.94 0.86
CA LEU A 9 -14.43 -8.92 0.67
C LEU A 9 -15.04 -7.59 0.17
N ALA A 10 -15.94 -7.65 -0.82
CA ALA A 10 -16.58 -6.48 -1.40
C ALA A 10 -17.36 -5.64 -0.37
N ARG A 11 -17.97 -6.28 0.65
CA ARG A 11 -18.67 -5.57 1.74
C ARG A 11 -17.71 -4.75 2.62
N MET A 12 -16.46 -5.18 2.73
CA MET A 12 -15.45 -4.56 3.60
C MET A 12 -14.62 -3.50 2.87
N THR A 13 -14.52 -3.60 1.53
CA THR A 13 -13.75 -2.68 0.67
C THR A 13 -13.96 -1.19 0.95
N PRO A 14 -15.20 -0.65 1.08
CA PRO A 14 -15.38 0.79 1.27
C PRO A 14 -14.82 1.31 2.60
N GLU A 15 -14.96 0.53 3.68
CA GLU A 15 -14.45 0.94 5.00
C GLU A 15 -12.94 0.82 5.07
N ILE A 16 -12.39 -0.31 4.62
CA ILE A 16 -10.94 -0.53 4.62
C ILE A 16 -10.26 0.50 3.72
N SER A 17 -10.79 0.77 2.52
CA SER A 17 -10.22 1.80 1.64
C SER A 17 -10.22 3.19 2.27
N ARG A 18 -11.24 3.56 3.08
CA ARG A 18 -11.23 4.83 3.82
C ARG A 18 -10.13 4.87 4.87
N ARG A 19 -9.91 3.78 5.61
CA ARG A 19 -8.82 3.68 6.58
C ARG A 19 -7.45 3.71 5.88
N THR A 20 -7.30 3.02 4.76
CA THR A 20 -6.08 3.07 3.93
C THR A 20 -5.79 4.50 3.45
N LEU A 21 -6.80 5.25 2.98
CA LEU A 21 -6.61 6.66 2.59
C LEU A 21 -6.21 7.54 3.78
N ALA A 22 -6.83 7.34 4.94
CA ALA A 22 -6.49 8.10 6.15
C ALA A 22 -5.04 7.83 6.57
N MET A 23 -4.61 6.57 6.54
CA MET A 23 -3.23 6.15 6.77
C MET A 23 -2.28 6.85 5.78
N LEU A 24 -2.51 6.72 4.47
CA LEU A 24 -1.64 7.32 3.45
C LEU A 24 -1.55 8.84 3.55
N ARG A 25 -2.62 9.53 3.98
CA ARG A 25 -2.58 10.98 4.24
C ARG A 25 -1.68 11.35 5.42
N GLY A 26 -1.56 10.48 6.42
CA GLY A 26 -0.65 10.66 7.55
C GLY A 26 0.80 10.33 7.19
N LEU A 27 1.00 9.32 6.33
CA LEU A 27 2.32 8.84 5.93
C LEU A 27 2.97 9.69 4.82
N ALA A 28 2.18 10.28 3.93
CA ALA A 28 2.71 11.02 2.78
C ALA A 28 3.47 12.27 3.23
N GLY A 29 4.77 12.32 2.91
CA GLY A 29 5.67 13.41 3.31
C GLY A 29 6.10 13.36 4.78
N LEU A 30 5.93 12.22 5.44
CA LEU A 30 6.45 11.99 6.78
C LEU A 30 7.98 11.98 6.76
N GLU A 31 8.58 12.67 7.73
CA GLU A 31 10.03 12.72 7.94
C GLU A 31 10.33 12.36 9.41
N PRO A 32 11.26 11.43 9.66
CA PRO A 32 12.10 10.75 8.69
C PRO A 32 11.37 9.52 8.06
N PRO A 33 11.74 9.09 6.83
CA PRO A 33 11.01 8.06 6.08
C PRO A 33 10.91 6.70 6.79
N GLU A 34 11.83 6.41 7.72
CA GLU A 34 11.89 5.15 8.48
C GLU A 34 10.73 5.01 9.47
N GLN A 35 9.96 6.08 9.75
CA GLN A 35 8.75 5.99 10.57
C GLN A 35 7.54 5.45 9.79
N VAL A 36 7.59 5.49 8.45
CA VAL A 36 6.45 5.06 7.62
C VAL A 36 6.02 3.61 7.89
N PRO A 37 6.93 2.61 8.00
CA PRO A 37 6.55 1.25 8.33
C PRO A 37 5.89 1.10 9.70
N GLU A 38 6.36 1.80 10.73
CA GLU A 38 5.82 1.71 12.10
C GLU A 38 4.36 2.20 12.15
N ASP A 39 4.10 3.38 11.58
CA ASP A 39 2.75 3.95 11.54
C ASP A 39 1.80 3.15 10.64
N ALA A 40 2.31 2.58 9.54
CA ALA A 40 1.54 1.66 8.69
C ALA A 40 1.16 0.38 9.44
N MET A 41 2.06 -0.16 10.27
CA MET A 41 1.80 -1.36 11.09
C MET A 41 0.66 -1.14 12.08
N VAL A 42 0.59 0.02 12.73
CA VAL A 42 -0.51 0.36 13.66
C VAL A 42 -1.87 0.22 12.98
N VAL A 43 -2.00 0.68 11.73
CA VAL A 43 -3.25 0.58 10.97
C VAL A 43 -3.51 -0.85 10.50
N ALA A 44 -2.48 -1.58 10.08
CA ALA A 44 -2.60 -2.99 9.70
C ALA A 44 -3.07 -3.86 10.89
N ASP A 45 -2.51 -3.65 12.07
CA ASP A 45 -2.88 -4.35 13.30
C ASP A 45 -4.33 -4.04 13.70
N ALA A 46 -4.75 -2.77 13.59
CA ALA A 46 -6.13 -2.38 13.85
C ALA A 46 -7.11 -3.02 12.85
N ILE A 47 -6.75 -3.10 11.57
CA ILE A 47 -7.55 -3.79 10.55
C ILE A 47 -7.61 -5.29 10.86
N LEU A 48 -6.50 -5.92 11.23
CA LEU A 48 -6.47 -7.33 11.60
C LEU A 48 -7.37 -7.62 12.81
N ALA A 49 -7.33 -6.75 13.83
CA ALA A 49 -8.15 -6.90 15.03
C ALA A 49 -9.65 -6.77 14.74
N ASP A 50 -10.04 -5.80 13.90
CA ASP A 50 -11.45 -5.51 13.61
C ASP A 50 -12.06 -6.44 12.55
N TYR A 51 -11.25 -6.89 11.58
CA TYR A 51 -11.72 -7.50 10.33
C TYR A 51 -11.04 -8.84 10.00
N GLY A 52 -10.09 -9.29 10.83
CA GLY A 52 -9.34 -10.51 10.60
C GLY A 52 -8.49 -10.47 9.33
N THR A 53 -8.14 -11.66 8.84
CA THR A 53 -7.28 -11.82 7.66
C THR A 53 -7.93 -11.33 6.37
N ASP A 54 -9.26 -11.37 6.26
CA ASP A 54 -9.96 -10.76 5.12
C ASP A 54 -9.73 -9.26 5.06
N GLY A 55 -9.69 -8.60 6.22
CA GLY A 55 -9.37 -7.19 6.30
C GLY A 55 -8.00 -6.88 5.72
N LEU A 56 -6.99 -7.66 6.09
CA LEU A 56 -5.65 -7.54 5.52
C LEU A 56 -5.61 -7.84 4.02
N ARG A 57 -6.40 -8.80 3.52
CA ARG A 57 -6.49 -9.11 2.08
C ARG A 57 -7.07 -7.93 1.31
N VAL A 58 -8.09 -7.27 1.85
CA VAL A 58 -8.64 -6.04 1.24
C VAL A 58 -7.64 -4.89 1.33
N LEU A 59 -6.94 -4.71 2.45
CA LEU A 59 -5.89 -3.69 2.58
C LEU A 59 -4.81 -3.87 1.50
N ALA A 60 -4.30 -5.10 1.35
CA ALA A 60 -3.31 -5.45 0.33
C ALA A 60 -3.85 -5.23 -1.09
N MET A 61 -5.09 -5.64 -1.37
CA MET A 61 -5.73 -5.41 -2.66
C MET A 61 -5.83 -3.92 -2.99
N THR A 62 -6.28 -3.09 -2.04
CA THR A 62 -6.41 -1.64 -2.22
C THR A 62 -5.04 -0.97 -2.42
N LEU A 63 -4.05 -1.33 -1.60
CA LEU A 63 -2.68 -0.80 -1.73
C LEU A 63 -2.05 -1.17 -3.07
N SER A 64 -2.17 -2.43 -3.50
CA SER A 64 -1.67 -2.87 -4.81
C SER A 64 -2.34 -2.12 -5.96
N ALA A 65 -3.66 -1.94 -5.91
CA ALA A 65 -4.38 -1.19 -6.95
C ALA A 65 -3.86 0.26 -7.07
N TRP A 66 -3.64 0.94 -5.94
CA TRP A 66 -3.14 2.31 -5.96
C TRP A 66 -1.65 2.40 -6.29
N ALA A 67 -0.83 1.49 -5.79
CA ALA A 67 0.60 1.43 -6.11
C ALA A 67 0.80 1.27 -7.63
N THR A 68 0.07 0.33 -8.26
CA THR A 68 0.10 0.16 -9.73
C THR A 68 -0.29 1.44 -10.45
N ALA A 69 -1.39 2.09 -10.05
CA ALA A 69 -1.81 3.35 -10.67
C ALA A 69 -0.77 4.47 -10.48
N GLN A 70 -0.09 4.55 -9.33
CA GLN A 70 0.97 5.53 -9.12
C GLN A 70 2.21 5.22 -9.96
N ILE A 71 2.60 3.96 -10.10
CA ILE A 71 3.71 3.56 -10.97
C ILE A 71 3.42 3.96 -12.42
N GLU A 72 2.21 3.68 -12.92
CA GLU A 72 1.77 4.08 -14.26
C GLU A 72 1.79 5.60 -14.44
N ASN A 73 1.27 6.35 -13.47
CA ASN A 73 1.31 7.82 -13.50
C ASN A 73 2.75 8.37 -13.53
N VAL A 74 3.65 7.82 -12.70
CA VAL A 74 5.06 8.24 -12.67
C VAL A 74 5.76 7.89 -13.98
N ALA A 75 5.51 6.70 -14.54
CA ALA A 75 6.06 6.29 -15.82
C ALA A 75 5.64 7.24 -16.95
N GLU A 76 4.34 7.55 -17.04
CA GLU A 76 3.79 8.49 -18.01
C GLU A 76 4.40 9.89 -17.87
N LEU A 77 4.41 10.45 -16.66
CA LEU A 77 4.88 11.81 -16.40
C LEU A 77 6.41 11.97 -16.58
N SER A 78 7.17 10.90 -16.34
CA SER A 78 8.63 10.91 -16.48
C SER A 78 9.12 10.46 -17.86
N GLY A 79 8.22 9.99 -18.74
CA GLY A 79 8.59 9.39 -20.03
C GLY A 79 9.40 8.11 -19.90
N ARG A 80 9.31 7.40 -18.77
CA ARG A 80 10.01 6.15 -18.48
C ARG A 80 9.07 4.97 -18.70
N SER A 81 9.63 3.77 -18.83
CA SER A 81 8.84 2.53 -18.74
C SER A 81 8.43 2.25 -17.29
N ASN A 82 7.35 1.49 -17.10
CA ASN A 82 6.96 0.97 -15.78
C ASN A 82 8.11 0.19 -15.13
N GLU A 83 8.84 -0.62 -15.91
CA GLU A 83 10.02 -1.36 -15.45
C GLU A 83 11.09 -0.43 -14.87
N ALA A 84 11.43 0.66 -15.56
CA ALA A 84 12.44 1.59 -15.08
C ALA A 84 11.99 2.27 -13.76
N VAL A 85 10.70 2.56 -13.59
CA VAL A 85 10.18 3.09 -12.31
C VAL A 85 10.36 2.07 -11.19
N LEU A 86 10.04 0.79 -11.44
CA LEU A 86 10.25 -0.30 -10.49
C LEU A 86 11.73 -0.51 -10.16
N ASP A 87 12.63 -0.48 -11.14
CA ASP A 87 14.08 -0.58 -10.94
C ASP A 87 14.59 0.53 -10.00
N ALA A 88 14.04 1.74 -10.12
CA ALA A 88 14.41 2.84 -9.22
C ALA A 88 13.89 2.64 -7.79
N MET A 89 12.72 2.02 -7.62
CA MET A 89 12.21 1.65 -6.30
C MET A 89 13.06 0.55 -5.67
N GLU A 90 13.47 -0.46 -6.45
CA GLU A 90 14.37 -1.53 -6.00
C GLU A 90 15.73 -0.96 -5.57
N LEU A 91 16.30 -0.06 -6.37
CA LEU A 91 17.55 0.62 -6.02
C LEU A 91 17.43 1.39 -4.70
N ALA A 92 16.36 2.17 -4.50
CA ALA A 92 16.13 2.91 -3.27
C ALA A 92 16.03 1.98 -2.04
N CYS A 93 15.39 0.81 -2.19
CA CYS A 93 15.36 -0.21 -1.14
C CYS A 93 16.75 -0.76 -0.82
N LEU A 94 17.59 -1.01 -1.82
CA LEU A 94 18.96 -1.50 -1.60
C LEU A 94 19.83 -0.45 -0.90
N GLU A 95 19.69 0.83 -1.29
CA GLU A 95 20.41 1.94 -0.67
C GLU A 95 20.00 2.16 0.79
N ALA A 96 18.71 2.06 1.11
CA ALA A 96 18.23 2.16 2.49
C ALA A 96 18.77 1.06 3.42
N ASN A 97 19.13 -0.12 2.88
CA ASN A 97 19.70 -1.24 3.64
C ASN A 97 21.24 -1.29 3.62
N ALA A 98 21.90 -0.38 2.89
CA ALA A 98 23.36 -0.40 2.72
C ALA A 98 24.12 0.27 3.89
N ASP A 99 23.41 1.03 4.74
CA ASP A 99 23.96 1.78 5.88
C ASP A 99 23.82 1.04 7.24
N GLU A 100 23.42 -0.25 7.23
CA GLU A 100 23.44 -1.16 8.40
C GLU A 100 24.62 -2.16 8.36
#